data_AF-A0A4Q5SNK2-F1
#
_entry.id   AF-A0A4Q5SNK2-F1
#
_cell.length_a   1.000
_cell.length_b   1.000
_cell.length_c   1.000
_cell.angle_alpha   90.00
_cell.angle_beta   90.00
_cell.angle_gamma   90.00
#
_symmetry.space_group_name_H-M   'P 1'
#
loop_
_entity.id
_entity.type
_entity.pdbx_description
1 polymer ?
#
loop_
_entity_poly.entity_id
_entity_poly.type
_entity_poly.pdbx_seq_one_letter_code
_entity_poly.pdbx_strand_id
1 'polypeptide(L)'
;NLIPYLGGIIAIALPVLMATVTKDGFTTQLGVIGAYIFIQFIDNNILVPRIVSSKVQINALMSIIIVLLGNQLWGIPGMFLSIPFVAVLKIVFDRIEGLKPWGKLLGDNIPTRHKGDLWKNPLRRKAVLPE
;
A
#
# COMPACT_ATOMS: atom_id res chain seq x y z
N ASN A 1 1.93 10.12 -0.90
CA ASN A 1 3.16 9.39 -1.27
C ASN A 1 4.45 10.19 -1.09
N LEU A 2 4.43 11.43 -0.56
CA LEU A 2 5.64 12.27 -0.47
C LEU A 2 6.50 12.00 0.78
N ILE A 3 5.86 11.60 1.88
CA ILE A 3 6.51 11.39 3.18
C ILE A 3 7.60 10.30 3.14
N PRO A 4 7.41 9.14 2.47
CA PRO A 4 8.47 8.11 2.39
C PRO A 4 9.70 8.56 1.59
N TYR A 5 9.50 9.35 0.52
CA TYR A 5 10.58 9.77 -0.37
C TYR A 5 11.49 10.83 0.26
N LEU A 6 10.91 11.74 1.05
CA LEU A 6 11.69 12.73 1.80
C LEU A 6 12.64 12.06 2.79
N GLY A 7 12.19 11.02 3.50
CA GLY A 7 13.03 10.27 4.43
C GLY A 7 14.22 9.62 3.75
N GLY A 8 14.01 8.98 2.59
CA GLY A 8 15.09 8.35 1.83
C GLY A 8 16.15 9.33 1.32
N ILE A 9 15.72 10.50 0.82
CA ILE A 9 16.64 11.55 0.35
C ILE A 9 17.49 12.10 1.51
N ILE A 10 16.88 12.36 2.66
CA ILE A 10 17.59 12.83 3.85
C ILE A 10 18.56 11.74 4.37
N ALA A 11 18.16 10.48 4.33
CA ALA A 11 18.97 9.36 4.79
C ALA A 11 20.27 9.19 3.97
N ILE A 12 20.23 9.44 2.65
CA ILE A 12 21.42 9.34 1.79
C ILE A 12 22.26 10.62 1.73
N ALA A 13 21.67 11.78 2.04
CA ALA A 13 22.38 13.05 2.03
C ALA A 13 23.62 13.03 2.93
N LEU A 14 23.49 12.49 4.15
CA LEU A 14 24.60 12.39 5.12
C LEU A 14 25.76 11.49 4.62
N PRO A 15 25.52 10.23 4.18
CA PRO A 15 26.55 9.38 3.59
C PRO A 15 27.26 9.98 2.38
N VAL A 16 26.52 10.64 1.48
CA VAL A 16 27.09 11.26 0.28
C VAL A 16 27.95 12.47 0.63
N LEU A 17 27.52 13.30 1.59
CA LEU A 17 28.32 14.40 2.11
C LEU A 17 29.61 13.88 2.77
N MET A 18 29.51 12.84 3.59
CA MET A 18 30.68 12.24 4.25
C MET A 18 31.67 11.67 3.22
N ALA A 19 31.18 10.95 2.21
CA ALA A 19 32.01 10.46 1.11
C ALA A 19 32.69 11.58 0.31
N THR A 20 32.04 12.75 0.20
CA THR A 20 32.60 13.93 -0.48
C THR A 20 33.70 14.61 0.32
N VAL A 21 33.62 14.60 1.65
CA VAL A 21 34.64 15.22 2.52
C VAL A 21 35.83 14.29 2.75
N THR A 22 35.62 12.97 2.79
CA THR A 22 36.67 12.00 3.20
C THR A 22 37.44 11.40 2.03
N LYS A 23 36.92 11.43 0.80
CA LYS A 23 37.59 10.84 -0.36
C LYS A 23 37.68 11.79 -1.55
N ASP A 24 38.83 11.75 -2.20
CA ASP A 24 39.08 12.48 -3.44
C ASP A 24 38.47 11.74 -4.64
N GLY A 25 37.87 12.51 -5.56
CA GLY A 25 37.18 12.01 -6.75
C GLY A 25 35.69 11.74 -6.54
N PHE A 26 35.01 11.26 -7.60
CA PHE A 26 33.54 11.04 -7.63
C PHE A 26 33.12 9.57 -7.51
N THR A 27 34.07 8.65 -7.54
CA THR A 27 33.80 7.20 -7.62
C THR A 27 33.08 6.67 -6.39
N THR A 28 33.42 7.17 -5.20
CA THR A 28 32.80 6.70 -3.95
C THR A 28 31.40 7.28 -3.78
N GLN A 29 31.17 8.55 -4.11
CA GLN A 29 29.84 9.17 -4.05
C GLN A 29 28.88 8.48 -5.03
N LEU A 30 29.32 8.25 -6.27
CA LEU A 30 28.52 7.54 -7.27
C LEU A 30 28.22 6.10 -6.85
N GLY A 31 29.18 5.43 -6.20
CA GLY A 31 28.97 4.09 -5.64
C GLY A 31 27.90 4.07 -4.55
N VAL A 32 27.91 5.03 -3.62
CA VAL A 32 26.90 5.15 -2.55
C VAL A 32 25.52 5.43 -3.13
N ILE A 33 25.40 6.37 -4.07
CA ILE A 33 24.14 6.70 -4.74
C ILE A 33 23.62 5.49 -5.53
N GLY A 34 24.48 4.83 -6.30
CA GLY A 34 24.13 3.67 -7.10
C GLY A 34 23.66 2.49 -6.25
N ALA A 35 24.36 2.20 -5.15
CA ALA A 35 23.97 1.16 -4.21
C ALA A 35 22.59 1.45 -3.59
N TYR A 36 22.34 2.69 -3.19
CA TYR A 36 21.03 3.08 -2.64
C TYR A 36 19.90 2.95 -3.65
N ILE A 37 20.10 3.42 -4.90
CA ILE A 37 19.09 3.25 -5.94
C ILE A 37 18.79 1.77 -6.16
N PHE A 38 19.82 0.92 -6.18
CA PHE A 38 19.66 -0.52 -6.34
C PHE A 38 18.87 -1.16 -5.19
N ILE A 39 19.24 -0.84 -3.94
CA ILE A 39 18.52 -1.33 -2.75
C ILE A 39 17.07 -0.84 -2.77
N GLN A 40 16.86 0.46 -3.01
CA GLN A 40 15.53 1.07 -3.04
C GLN A 40 14.66 0.48 -4.14
N PHE A 41 15.25 0.13 -5.29
CA PHE A 41 14.56 -0.55 -6.37
C PHE A 41 14.09 -1.93 -5.95
N ILE A 42 14.97 -2.73 -5.31
CA ILE A 42 14.60 -4.05 -4.79
C ILE A 42 13.52 -3.94 -3.72
N ASP A 43 13.66 -3.02 -2.77
CA ASP A 43 12.70 -2.83 -1.69
C ASP A 43 11.33 -2.42 -2.23
N ASN A 44 11.28 -1.37 -3.06
CA ASN A 44 10.02 -0.83 -3.56
C ASN A 44 9.32 -1.78 -4.55
N ASN A 45 10.07 -2.53 -5.35
CA ASN A 45 9.51 -3.33 -6.45
C ASN A 45 9.32 -4.81 -6.10
N ILE A 46 10.07 -5.35 -5.13
CA ILE A 46 10.05 -6.78 -4.80
C ILE A 46 9.69 -6.99 -3.34
N LEU A 47 10.43 -6.39 -2.41
CA LEU A 47 10.33 -6.71 -0.99
C LEU A 47 9.00 -6.25 -0.41
N VAL A 48 8.66 -4.98 -0.61
CA VAL A 48 7.40 -4.36 -0.17
C VAL A 48 6.19 -5.14 -0.70
N PRO A 49 5.97 -5.32 -2.03
CA PRO A 49 4.78 -6.03 -2.52
C PRO A 49 4.72 -7.49 -2.07
N ARG A 50 5.86 -8.16 -1.88
CA ARG A 50 5.90 -9.55 -1.41
C ARG A 50 5.52 -9.68 0.07
N ILE A 51 5.89 -8.71 0.90
CA ILE A 51 5.62 -8.72 2.34
C ILE A 51 4.22 -8.16 2.64
N VAL A 52 3.81 -7.07 1.99
CA VAL A 52 2.57 -6.34 2.29
C VAL A 52 1.38 -6.75 1.42
N SER A 53 1.37 -7.98 0.91
CA SER A 53 0.35 -8.52 -0.03
C SER A 53 -1.10 -8.61 0.53
N SER A 54 -1.44 -7.88 1.59
CA SER A 54 -2.81 -7.74 2.10
C SER A 54 -3.50 -6.54 1.47
N LYS A 55 -4.29 -6.79 0.42
CA LYS A 55 -5.22 -5.78 -0.09
C LYS A 55 -6.40 -5.65 0.87
N VAL A 56 -6.37 -4.65 1.75
CA VAL A 56 -7.54 -4.26 2.54
C VAL A 56 -8.51 -3.53 1.63
N GLN A 57 -9.54 -4.23 1.15
CA GLN A 57 -10.60 -3.64 0.34
C GLN A 57 -11.60 -2.92 1.26
N ILE A 58 -11.68 -1.59 1.18
CA ILE A 58 -12.58 -0.74 1.98
C ILE A 58 -13.64 -0.16 1.05
N ASN A 59 -14.90 -0.15 1.48
CA ASN A 59 -16.00 0.47 0.74
C ASN A 59 -15.74 1.98 0.55
N ALA A 60 -15.98 2.47 -0.67
CA ALA A 60 -15.81 3.88 -1.02
C ALA A 60 -16.65 4.82 -0.14
N LEU A 61 -17.90 4.44 0.20
CA LEU A 61 -18.77 5.24 1.06
C LEU A 61 -18.18 5.43 2.46
N MET A 62 -17.68 4.35 3.06
CA MET A 62 -17.06 4.40 4.39
C MET A 62 -15.78 5.25 4.37
N SER A 63 -14.97 5.13 3.32
CA SER A 63 -13.78 5.97 3.15
C SER A 63 -14.11 7.46 3.17
N ILE A 64 -15.18 7.88 2.46
CA ILE A 64 -15.62 9.28 2.44
C ILE A 64 -16.06 9.73 3.84
N ILE A 65 -16.91 8.95 4.51
CA ILE A 65 -17.41 9.29 5.86
C ILE A 65 -16.24 9.49 6.83
N ILE A 66 -15.28 8.58 6.84
CA ILE A 66 -14.17 8.64 7.80
C ILE A 66 -13.16 9.74 7.45
N VAL A 67 -12.98 10.05 6.17
CA VAL A 67 -12.18 11.23 5.76
C VAL A 67 -12.84 12.52 6.22
N LEU A 68 -14.16 12.67 6.09
CA LEU A 68 -14.89 13.83 6.59
C LEU A 68 -14.82 13.95 8.11
N LEU A 69 -14.93 12.83 8.84
CA LEU A 69 -14.74 12.82 10.29
C LEU A 69 -13.31 13.20 10.68
N GLY A 70 -12.30 12.69 9.97
CA GLY A 70 -10.90 13.07 10.18
C GLY A 70 -10.66 14.56 9.92
N ASN A 71 -11.29 15.12 8.89
CA ASN A 71 -11.27 16.56 8.64
C ASN A 71 -11.83 17.36 9.81
N GLN A 72 -12.93 16.90 10.42
CA GLN A 72 -13.53 17.62 11.53
C GLN A 72 -12.70 17.51 12.82
N LEU A 73 -12.00 16.40 13.03
CA LEU A 73 -11.16 16.19 14.21
C LEU A 73 -9.88 17.02 14.17
N TRP A 74 -9.17 17.02 13.04
CA TRP A 74 -7.84 17.64 12.97
C TRP A 74 -7.53 18.32 11.62
N GLY A 75 -8.53 18.52 10.76
CA GLY A 75 -8.35 19.11 9.44
C GLY A 75 -7.59 18.20 8.48
N ILE A 76 -6.69 18.79 7.70
CA ILE A 76 -5.92 18.13 6.63
C ILE A 76 -5.10 16.92 7.15
N PRO A 77 -4.35 17.02 8.26
CA PRO A 77 -3.66 15.87 8.84
C PRO A 77 -4.61 14.71 9.20
N GLY A 78 -5.79 15.04 9.73
CA GLY A 78 -6.80 14.05 10.09
C GLY A 78 -7.34 13.30 8.87
N MET A 79 -7.59 14.01 7.76
CA MET A 79 -7.99 13.39 6.49
C MET A 79 -6.96 12.40 5.96
N PHE A 80 -5.66 12.71 6.09
CA PHE A 80 -4.58 11.82 5.65
C PHE A 80 -4.51 10.54 6.51
N LEU A 81 -4.72 10.68 7.82
CA LEU A 81 -4.66 9.56 8.76
C LEU A 81 -5.93 8.69 8.74
N SER A 82 -7.06 9.22 8.26
CA SER A 82 -8.33 8.49 8.17
C SER A 82 -8.23 7.17 7.40
N ILE A 83 -7.57 7.15 6.25
CA ILE A 83 -7.47 5.94 5.41
C ILE A 83 -6.71 4.81 6.12
N PRO A 84 -5.45 5.01 6.58
CA PRO A 84 -4.72 3.94 7.28
C PRO A 84 -5.42 3.53 8.58
N PHE A 85 -6.05 4.46 9.29
CA PHE A 85 -6.82 4.16 10.49
C PHE A 85 -7.96 3.16 10.22
N VAL A 86 -8.78 3.42 9.19
CA VAL A 86 -9.89 2.51 8.81
C VAL A 86 -9.36 1.17 8.32
N ALA A 87 -8.23 1.16 7.60
CA ALA A 87 -7.62 -0.08 7.16
C ALA A 87 -7.22 -0.98 8.34
N VAL A 88 -6.60 -0.40 9.38
CA VAL A 88 -6.25 -1.13 10.61
C VAL A 88 -7.51 -1.59 11.34
N LEU A 89 -8.51 -0.71 11.50
CA LEU A 89 -9.78 -1.03 12.16
C LEU A 89 -10.46 -2.24 11.48
N LYS A 90 -10.50 -2.23 10.14
CA LYS A 90 -11.05 -3.34 9.36
C LYS A 90 -10.29 -4.64 9.59
N ILE A 91 -8.96 -4.61 9.57
CA ILE A 91 -8.13 -5.81 9.84
C ILE A 91 -8.44 -6.39 11.22
N VAL A 92 -8.62 -5.53 12.23
CA VAL A 92 -8.98 -5.95 13.59
C VAL A 92 -10.37 -6.58 13.61
N PHE A 93 -11.36 -5.97 12.96
CA PHE A 93 -12.73 -6.51 12.89
C PHE A 93 -12.80 -7.84 12.13
N ASP A 94 -12.02 -8.01 11.07
CA ASP A 94 -11.95 -9.25 10.30
C ASP A 94 -11.31 -10.40 11.11
N ARG A 95 -10.41 -10.08 12.05
CA ARG A 95 -9.70 -11.06 12.90
C ARG A 95 -10.53 -11.54 14.09
N ILE A 96 -11.43 -10.71 14.63
CA ILE A 96 -12.23 -11.05 15.81
C ILE A 96 -13.58 -11.63 15.35
N GLU A 97 -13.90 -12.86 15.73
CA GLU A 97 -15.11 -13.55 15.24
C GLU A 97 -16.42 -12.80 15.56
N GLY A 98 -16.51 -12.18 16.73
CA GLY A 98 -17.64 -11.36 17.12
C GLY A 98 -17.78 -10.07 16.31
N LEU A 99 -16.68 -9.54 15.73
CA LEU A 99 -16.70 -8.28 14.99
C LEU A 99 -16.70 -8.42 13.46
N LYS A 100 -16.62 -9.64 12.93
CA LYS A 100 -16.70 -9.93 11.50
C LYS A 100 -17.87 -9.25 10.77
N PRO A 101 -19.09 -9.10 11.35
CA PRO A 101 -20.18 -8.40 10.67
C PRO A 101 -19.85 -6.94 10.36
N TRP A 102 -19.21 -6.21 11.29
CA TRP A 102 -18.79 -4.82 11.05
C TRP A 102 -17.64 -4.74 10.05
N GLY A 103 -16.69 -5.68 10.10
CA GLY A 103 -15.63 -5.78 9.08
C GLY A 103 -16.19 -5.96 7.66
N LYS A 104 -17.24 -6.78 7.53
CA LYS A 104 -17.94 -7.01 6.26
C LYS A 104 -18.69 -5.79 5.73
N LEU A 105 -19.21 -4.92 6.60
CA LEU A 105 -19.86 -3.65 6.22
C LEU A 105 -18.84 -2.59 5.79
N LEU A 106 -17.67 -2.58 6.41
CA LEU A 106 -16.55 -1.71 6.03
C LEU A 106 -15.88 -2.15 4.72
N GLY A 107 -16.00 -3.43 4.36
CA GLY A 107 -15.45 -4.00 3.14
C GLY A 107 -16.35 -3.81 1.92
N ASP A 108 -15.72 -3.77 0.74
CA ASP A 108 -16.44 -3.78 -0.53
C ASP A 108 -16.62 -5.24 -0.98
N ASN A 109 -17.79 -5.82 -0.75
CA ASN A 109 -18.11 -7.21 -1.11
C ASN A 109 -18.42 -7.33 -2.61
N ILE A 110 -17.51 -6.87 -3.48
CA ILE A 110 -17.60 -7.16 -4.91
C ILE A 110 -16.88 -8.49 -5.10
N PRO A 111 -17.59 -9.62 -5.35
CA PRO A 111 -16.91 -10.82 -5.84
C PRO A 111 -16.32 -10.45 -7.19
N THR A 112 -15.04 -10.07 -7.21
CA THR A 112 -14.28 -9.93 -8.44
C THR A 112 -14.12 -11.35 -8.98
N ARG A 113 -15.12 -11.78 -9.74
CA ARG A 113 -15.22 -13.11 -10.34
C ARG A 113 -13.93 -13.35 -11.12
N HIS A 114 -13.03 -14.15 -10.56
CA HIS A 114 -11.75 -14.43 -11.19
C HIS A 114 -12.04 -15.18 -12.49
N LYS A 115 -11.78 -14.54 -13.63
CA LYS A 115 -12.09 -15.09 -14.97
C LYS A 115 -11.46 -16.48 -15.20
N GLY A 116 -10.43 -16.83 -14.41
CA GLY A 116 -9.79 -18.15 -14.40
C GLY A 116 -10.72 -19.32 -14.04
N ASP A 117 -11.78 -19.11 -13.25
CA ASP A 117 -12.75 -20.17 -12.92
C ASP A 117 -13.66 -20.53 -14.09
N LEU A 118 -13.87 -19.62 -15.04
CA LEU A 118 -14.65 -19.89 -16.26
C LEU A 118 -13.85 -20.73 -17.27
N TRP A 119 -12.51 -20.68 -17.21
CA TRP A 119 -11.64 -21.44 -18.10
C TRP A 119 -11.43 -22.88 -17.61
N LYS A 120 -11.43 -23.11 -16.30
CA LYS A 120 -11.26 -24.45 -15.72
C LYS A 120 -12.46 -25.37 -15.89
N ASN A 121 -13.67 -24.84 -16.12
CA ASN A 121 -14.88 -25.65 -16.23
C ASN A 121 -15.68 -25.32 -17.50
N PRO A 122 -15.57 -26.13 -18.57
CA PRO A 122 -16.22 -25.86 -19.86
C PRO A 122 -17.75 -25.85 -19.79
N LEU A 123 -18.34 -26.58 -18.84
CA LEU A 123 -19.81 -26.61 -18.65
C LEU A 123 -20.36 -25.26 -18.16
N ARG A 124 -19.60 -24.54 -17.31
CA ARG A 124 -19.99 -23.21 -16.82
C ARG A 124 -19.78 -22.12 -17.88
N ARG A 125 -18.96 -22.38 -18.89
CA ARG A 125 -18.69 -21.46 -20.00
C ARG A 125 -19.88 -21.39 -20.98
N LYS A 126 -20.53 -22.52 -21.25
CA LYS A 126 -21.73 -22.59 -22.10
C LYS A 126 -22.97 -21.92 -21.50
N ALA A 127 -23.15 -21.96 -20.18
CA ALA A 127 -24.32 -21.38 -19.52
C ALA A 127 -24.35 -19.84 -19.47
N VAL A 128 -23.26 -19.15 -19.82
CA VAL A 128 -23.09 -17.70 -19.62
C VAL A 128 -23.00 -16.92 -20.94
N LEU A 129 -22.75 -17.59 -22.06
CA LEU A 129 -22.65 -16.97 -23.38
C LEU A 129 -23.95 -17.27 -24.15
N PRO A 130 -24.78 -16.26 -24.49
CA PRO A 130 -25.82 -16.46 -25.48
C PRO A 130 -25.16 -16.71 -26.85
N GLU A 131 -25.77 -17.61 -27.62
CA GLU A 131 -25.26 -18.10 -28.91
C GLU A 131 -25.24 -17.02 -30.01
#